data_AF-A0A4Z2F0F5-F1
#
_entry.id   AF-A0A4Z2F0F5-F1
#
_cell.length_a   1.000
_cell.length_b   1.000
_cell.length_c   1.000
_cell.angle_alpha   90.00
_cell.angle_beta   90.00
_cell.angle_gamma   90.00
#
_symmetry.space_group_name_H-M   'P 1'
#
loop_
_entity.id
_entity.type
_entity.pdbx_description
1 polymer ?
#
loop_
_entity_poly.entity_id
_entity_poly.type
_entity_poly.pdbx_seq_one_letter_code
_entity_poly.pdbx_strand_id
1 'polypeptide(L)'
;MKYHVWPRYELYGGAATREDDHLSIVTLEEAPFVIVEDVDPLSGTCMRNTVPCRKQLKTLNQTKDSGIYIKRCCKGFCIDILKKIAKQVKFTYDLYLVTNGKHGKKINGTWNGMVGEVSPERRGAEPLRGPR
;
A
#
# COMPACT_ATOMS: atom_id res chain seq x y z
N MET A 1 -29.61 22.13 -9.34
CA MET A 1 -28.60 21.32 -8.63
C MET A 1 -27.66 20.75 -9.68
N LYS A 2 -26.41 21.23 -9.73
CA LYS A 2 -25.43 20.84 -10.75
C LYS A 2 -24.45 19.88 -10.08
N TYR A 3 -24.55 18.58 -10.38
CA TYR A 3 -23.61 17.59 -9.86
C TYR A 3 -22.26 17.76 -10.55
N HIS A 4 -21.18 17.73 -9.79
CA HIS A 4 -19.83 17.60 -10.33
C HIS A 4 -19.63 16.16 -10.79
N VAL A 5 -19.86 15.91 -12.08
CA VAL A 5 -19.49 14.67 -12.73
C VAL A 5 -17.97 14.68 -12.89
N TRP A 6 -17.28 13.74 -12.25
CA TRP A 6 -15.84 13.55 -12.46
C TRP A 6 -15.58 13.23 -13.94
N PRO A 7 -14.56 13.84 -14.58
CA PRO A 7 -14.26 13.55 -15.97
C PRO A 7 -13.86 12.08 -16.10
N ARG A 8 -14.61 11.36 -16.94
CA ARG A 8 -14.26 10.02 -17.43
C ARG A 8 -12.88 10.14 -18.07
N TYR A 9 -11.89 9.51 -17.47
CA TYR A 9 -10.49 9.51 -17.92
C TYR A 9 -10.39 8.75 -19.25
N GLU A 10 -10.71 9.44 -20.34
CA GLU A 10 -10.21 9.18 -21.68
C GLU A 10 -9.49 10.46 -22.07
N LEU A 11 -8.15 10.41 -22.07
CA LEU A 11 -7.21 11.27 -22.81
C LEU A 11 -5.83 11.14 -22.11
N TYR A 12 -5.01 10.19 -22.58
CA TYR A 12 -3.67 10.48 -23.08
C TYR A 12 -3.09 9.18 -23.65
N GLY A 13 -3.21 9.05 -24.97
CA GLY A 13 -2.27 8.25 -25.74
C GLY A 13 -0.92 8.95 -25.70
N GLY A 14 0.08 8.24 -25.22
CA GLY A 14 1.47 8.66 -25.23
C GLY A 14 2.28 7.57 -24.57
N ALA A 15 3.20 6.97 -25.31
CA ALA A 15 4.17 6.02 -24.78
C ALA A 15 5.15 6.73 -23.84
N ALA A 16 4.67 7.21 -22.69
CA ALA A 16 5.49 7.60 -21.56
C ALA A 16 5.87 6.29 -20.84
N THR A 17 7.16 5.96 -20.91
CA THR A 17 7.90 5.05 -20.03
C THR A 17 7.03 4.23 -19.05
N ARG A 18 6.76 2.98 -19.43
CA ARG A 18 5.98 1.97 -18.67
C ARG A 18 6.61 1.56 -17.32
N GLU A 19 7.53 2.36 -16.79
CA GLU A 19 8.19 2.18 -15.49
C GLU A 19 7.55 3.01 -14.37
N ASP A 20 6.70 4.00 -14.67
CA ASP A 20 6.00 4.83 -13.67
C ASP A 20 4.68 4.22 -13.13
N ASP A 21 4.25 3.07 -13.64
CA ASP A 21 2.98 2.44 -13.26
C ASP A 21 3.12 1.50 -12.03
N HIS A 22 4.14 1.69 -11.18
CA HIS A 22 4.30 0.92 -9.93
C HIS A 22 4.00 1.78 -8.70
N LEU A 23 2.88 1.49 -8.01
CA LEU A 23 2.40 2.27 -6.88
C LEU A 23 2.67 1.57 -5.54
N SER A 24 3.23 2.29 -4.58
CA SER A 24 3.24 1.86 -3.18
C SER A 24 1.95 2.31 -2.49
N ILE A 25 1.12 1.35 -2.10
CA ILE A 25 -0.22 1.56 -1.52
C ILE A 25 -0.20 1.16 -0.05
N VAL A 26 -0.66 2.08 0.80
CA VAL A 26 -0.81 1.86 2.24
C VAL A 26 -2.24 1.53 2.60
N THR A 27 -2.45 0.62 3.55
CA THR A 27 -3.77 0.30 4.09
C THR A 27 -3.75 0.02 5.58
N LEU A 28 -4.94 0.04 6.20
CA LEU A 28 -5.16 -0.41 7.57
C LEU A 28 -5.83 -1.77 7.59
N GLU A 29 -5.65 -2.48 8.70
CA GLU A 29 -6.36 -3.71 9.04
C GLU A 29 -7.68 -3.33 9.71
N GLU A 30 -8.79 -3.49 8.98
CA GLU A 30 -10.14 -3.16 9.42
C GLU A 30 -11.16 -4.09 8.75
N ALA A 31 -11.69 -5.05 9.50
CA ALA A 31 -12.74 -5.92 9.00
C ALA A 31 -14.06 -5.14 8.88
N PRO A 32 -14.85 -5.31 7.78
CA PRO A 32 -14.71 -6.29 6.71
C PRO A 32 -13.95 -5.79 5.46
N PHE A 33 -13.39 -4.57 5.51
CA PHE A 33 -12.80 -3.90 4.36
C PHE A 33 -11.42 -4.45 3.99
N VAL A 34 -10.56 -4.66 4.99
CA VAL A 34 -9.21 -5.21 4.85
C VAL A 34 -8.91 -6.11 6.04
N ILE A 35 -8.79 -7.40 5.78
CA ILE A 35 -8.49 -8.46 6.73
C ILE A 35 -7.08 -8.96 6.44
N VAL A 36 -6.28 -9.12 7.49
CA VAL A 36 -4.89 -9.59 7.39
C VAL A 36 -4.81 -11.01 7.92
N GLU A 37 -4.25 -11.90 7.11
CA GLU A 37 -4.01 -13.30 7.44
C GLU A 37 -2.51 -13.61 7.31
N ASP A 38 -2.08 -14.66 8.01
CA ASP A 38 -0.75 -15.21 7.84
C ASP A 38 -0.60 -15.90 6.48
N VAL A 39 0.63 -15.96 5.99
CA VAL A 39 0.95 -16.78 4.82
C VAL A 39 0.70 -18.25 5.13
N ASP A 40 0.26 -19.01 4.14
CA ASP A 40 0.05 -20.44 4.31
C ASP A 40 1.39 -21.12 4.65
N PRO A 41 1.49 -21.88 5.77
CA PRO A 41 2.77 -22.41 6.26
C PRO A 41 3.37 -23.50 5.37
N LEU A 42 2.56 -24.16 4.54
CA LEU A 42 3.01 -25.21 3.63
C LEU A 42 3.58 -24.62 2.34
N SER A 43 2.93 -23.61 1.77
CA SER A 43 3.32 -23.02 0.50
C SER A 43 4.20 -21.78 0.63
N GLY A 44 4.19 -21.09 1.77
CA GLY A 44 4.86 -19.78 1.94
C GLY A 44 4.27 -18.67 1.07
N THR A 45 3.07 -18.89 0.50
CA THR A 45 2.41 -17.97 -0.42
C THR A 45 1.01 -17.60 0.04
N CYS A 46 0.46 -16.56 -0.59
CA CYS A 46 -0.91 -16.13 -0.34
C CYS A 46 -1.89 -16.93 -1.20
N MET A 47 -3.00 -17.34 -0.59
CA MET A 47 -4.09 -18.03 -1.28
C MET A 47 -4.66 -17.17 -2.42
N ARG A 48 -5.34 -17.80 -3.40
CA ARG A 48 -5.78 -17.16 -4.65
C ARG A 48 -6.70 -15.94 -4.46
N ASN A 49 -7.49 -15.93 -3.39
CA ASN A 49 -8.40 -14.84 -3.05
C ASN A 49 -7.73 -13.70 -2.28
N THR A 50 -6.49 -13.85 -1.83
CA THR A 50 -5.76 -12.83 -1.07
C THR A 50 -4.65 -12.20 -1.91
N VAL A 51 -4.05 -11.12 -1.42
CA VAL A 51 -2.89 -10.46 -2.06
C VAL A 51 -1.75 -10.37 -1.04
N PRO A 52 -0.49 -10.49 -1.48
CA PRO A 52 0.64 -10.28 -0.59
C PRO A 52 0.68 -8.83 -0.11
N CYS A 53 0.92 -8.64 1.18
CA CYS A 53 1.12 -7.33 1.81
C CYS A 53 2.23 -7.40 2.85
N ARG A 54 2.94 -6.29 3.08
CA ARG A 54 4.03 -6.22 4.07
C ARG A 54 3.57 -5.51 5.35
N LYS A 55 3.94 -6.06 6.50
CA LYS A 55 3.76 -5.44 7.83
C LYS A 55 5.13 -5.13 8.41
N GLN A 56 5.39 -3.88 8.78
CA GLN A 56 6.63 -3.52 9.45
C GLN A 56 6.54 -3.90 10.94
N LEU A 57 7.48 -4.70 11.41
CA LEU A 57 7.62 -4.99 12.83
C LEU A 57 8.43 -3.88 13.50
N LYS A 58 7.91 -3.32 14.59
CA LYS A 58 8.68 -2.42 15.45
C LYS A 58 9.46 -3.25 16.45
N THR A 59 10.73 -3.53 16.17
CA THR A 59 11.62 -4.09 17.18
C THR A 59 11.92 -3.01 18.20
N LEU A 60 11.51 -3.21 19.45
CA LEU A 60 11.54 -2.19 20.51
C LEU A 60 12.98 -1.80 20.95
N ASN A 61 14.03 -2.44 20.41
CA ASN A 61 15.39 -2.39 20.96
C ASN A 61 16.52 -2.03 19.97
N GLN A 62 16.26 -1.56 18.75
CA GLN A 62 17.35 -1.10 17.87
C GLN A 62 17.05 0.24 17.21
N THR A 63 17.88 1.23 17.56
CA THR A 63 18.02 2.58 16.99
C THR A 63 18.58 2.60 15.57
N LYS A 64 18.36 1.53 14.79
CA LYS A 64 18.70 1.48 13.36
C LYS A 64 17.45 1.14 12.58
N ASP A 65 17.18 1.99 11.59
CA ASP A 65 16.01 2.11 10.73
C ASP A 65 15.84 0.93 9.74
N SER A 66 16.13 -0.29 10.19
CA SER A 66 15.92 -1.53 9.44
C SER A 66 14.75 -2.27 10.08
N GLY A 67 13.54 -1.72 9.91
CA GLY A 67 12.31 -2.39 10.31
C GLY A 67 12.20 -3.76 9.64
N ILE A 68 12.03 -4.82 10.42
CA ILE A 68 11.84 -6.16 9.86
C ILE A 68 10.47 -6.19 9.19
N TYR A 69 10.42 -6.43 7.88
CA TYR A 69 9.17 -6.58 7.15
C TYR A 69 8.73 -8.04 7.17
N ILE A 70 7.49 -8.29 7.59
CA ILE A 70 6.87 -9.62 7.56
C ILE A 70 5.85 -9.65 6.43
N LYS A 71 5.96 -10.67 5.57
CA LYS A 71 4.98 -10.94 4.52
C LYS A 71 3.69 -11.48 5.14
N ARG A 72 2.57 -10.89 4.76
CA ARG A 72 1.21 -11.25 5.16
C ARG A 72 0.32 -11.34 3.92
N CYS A 73 -0.89 -11.84 4.10
CA CYS A 73 -1.89 -11.93 3.06
C CYS A 73 -3.10 -11.07 3.41
N CYS A 74 -3.42 -10.11 2.56
CA CYS A 74 -4.51 -9.18 2.76
C CYS A 74 -5.71 -9.58 1.88
N LYS A 75 -6.94 -9.47 2.41
CA LYS A 75 -8.19 -9.72 1.70
C LYS A 75 -9.29 -8.76 2.13
N GLY A 76 -10.42 -8.75 1.44
CA GLY A 76 -11.59 -7.93 1.81
C GLY A 76 -12.01 -6.98 0.70
N PHE A 77 -13.07 -6.23 0.95
CA PHE A 77 -13.75 -5.40 -0.05
C PHE A 77 -12.81 -4.41 -0.76
N CYS A 78 -11.97 -3.70 0.00
CA CYS A 78 -11.04 -2.72 -0.58
C CYS A 78 -9.97 -3.39 -1.43
N ILE A 79 -9.53 -4.60 -1.04
CA ILE A 79 -8.54 -5.37 -1.77
C ILE A 79 -9.10 -5.87 -3.09
N ASP A 80 -10.34 -6.34 -3.11
CA ASP A 80 -11.00 -6.82 -4.34
C ASP A 80 -11.20 -5.69 -5.35
N ILE A 81 -11.62 -4.52 -4.88
CA ILE A 81 -11.71 -3.31 -5.72
C ILE A 81 -10.33 -2.94 -6.26
N LEU A 82 -9.30 -2.90 -5.40
CA LEU A 82 -7.94 -2.56 -5.81
C LEU A 82 -7.44 -3.52 -6.91
N LYS A 83 -7.61 -4.83 -6.73
CA LYS A 83 -7.25 -5.84 -7.75
C LYS A 83 -7.98 -5.59 -9.07
N LYS A 84 -9.27 -5.26 -9.01
CA LYS A 84 -10.09 -5.00 -10.20
C LYS A 84 -9.60 -3.77 -10.96
N ILE A 85 -9.35 -2.68 -10.25
CA ILE A 85 -8.85 -1.42 -10.84
C ILE A 85 -7.45 -1.65 -11.42
N ALA A 86 -6.54 -2.29 -10.69
CA ALA A 86 -5.19 -2.59 -11.17
C ALA A 86 -5.20 -3.39 -12.49
N LYS A 87 -6.10 -4.39 -12.60
CA LYS A 87 -6.26 -5.17 -13.83
C LYS A 87 -6.86 -4.36 -14.99
N GLN A 88 -7.79 -3.45 -14.71
CA GLN A 88 -8.45 -2.62 -15.74
C GLN A 88 -7.52 -1.52 -16.26
N VAL A 89 -6.83 -0.83 -15.36
CA VAL A 89 -5.93 0.29 -15.66
C VAL A 89 -4.53 -0.19 -16.06
N LYS A 90 -4.17 -1.43 -15.70
CA LYS A 90 -2.89 -2.10 -16.01
C LYS A 90 -1.67 -1.50 -15.28
N PHE A 91 -1.83 -1.16 -14.01
CA PHE A 91 -0.71 -0.79 -13.13
C PHE A 91 -0.32 -1.93 -12.19
N THR A 92 0.89 -1.85 -11.64
CA THR A 92 1.39 -2.76 -10.60
C THR A 92 1.46 -2.03 -9.27
N TYR A 93 1.37 -2.77 -8.18
CA TYR A 93 1.39 -2.15 -6.87
C TYR A 93 1.99 -3.05 -5.80
N ASP A 94 2.50 -2.39 -4.78
CA ASP A 94 2.97 -2.98 -3.55
C ASP A 94 2.06 -2.55 -2.41
N LEU A 95 1.52 -3.51 -1.67
CA LEU A 95 0.61 -3.23 -0.55
C LEU A 95 1.34 -3.35 0.79
N TYR A 96 1.19 -2.35 1.65
CA TYR A 96 1.74 -2.38 3.00
C TYR A 96 0.76 -1.88 4.06
N LEU A 97 0.91 -2.42 5.27
CA LEU A 97 0.12 -2.06 6.43
C LEU A 97 0.77 -0.89 7.16
N VAL A 98 -0.05 0.09 7.56
CA VAL A 98 0.39 1.26 8.34
C VAL A 98 1.13 0.82 9.60
N THR A 99 2.32 1.35 9.81
CA THR A 99 3.21 0.97 10.93
C THR A 99 2.61 1.27 12.31
N ASN A 100 1.79 2.31 12.39
CA ASN A 100 1.15 2.78 13.61
C ASN A 100 -0.26 2.24 13.83
N GLY A 101 -0.85 1.54 12.85
CA GLY A 101 -2.24 1.06 12.91
C GLY A 101 -3.29 2.17 13.08
N LYS A 102 -2.95 3.43 12.77
CA LYS A 102 -3.83 4.60 12.95
C LYS A 102 -4.11 5.27 11.61
N HIS A 103 -5.35 5.72 11.42
CA HIS A 103 -5.78 6.50 10.25
C HIS A 103 -4.93 7.74 10.03
N GLY A 104 -4.77 8.54 11.07
CA GLY A 104 -3.95 9.73 11.04
C GLY A 104 -4.61 10.86 11.80
N LYS A 105 -3.78 11.67 12.42
CA LYS A 105 -4.14 12.84 13.21
C LYS A 105 -3.03 13.85 13.04
N LYS A 106 -3.39 15.12 12.90
CA LYS A 106 -2.43 16.21 12.91
C LYS A 106 -2.03 16.50 14.36
N ILE A 107 -0.76 16.33 14.68
CA ILE A 107 -0.18 16.60 16.00
C ILE A 107 0.99 17.54 15.78
N ASN A 108 0.96 18.71 16.43
CA ASN A 108 2.02 19.72 16.35
C ASN A 108 2.41 20.06 14.90
N GLY A 109 1.41 20.29 14.05
CA GLY A 109 1.64 20.61 12.63
C GLY A 109 1.92 19.42 11.71
N THR A 110 2.27 18.26 12.26
CA THR A 110 2.69 17.07 11.49
C THR A 110 1.61 16.02 11.44
N TRP A 111 1.41 15.39 10.27
CA TRP A 111 0.49 14.27 10.11
C TRP A 111 1.12 12.95 10.56
N ASN A 112 0.40 12.17 11.36
CA ASN A 112 0.79 10.80 11.70
C ASN A 112 -0.11 9.76 11.01
N GLY A 113 0.11 8.48 11.35
CA GLY A 113 -0.69 7.37 10.82
C GLY A 113 -0.56 7.20 9.31
N MET A 114 -1.60 6.67 8.67
CA MET A 114 -1.67 6.47 7.22
C MET A 114 -1.37 7.77 6.45
N VAL A 115 -1.97 8.89 6.88
CA VAL A 115 -1.81 10.19 6.20
C VAL A 115 -0.36 10.68 6.25
N GLY A 116 0.33 10.48 7.38
CA GLY A 116 1.74 10.82 7.52
C GLY A 116 2.65 9.97 6.65
N GLU A 117 2.31 8.70 6.40
CA GLU A 117 3.08 7.80 5.53
C GLU A 117 2.93 8.13 4.03
N VAL A 118 1.81 8.75 3.63
CA VAL A 118 1.57 9.17 2.24
C VAL A 118 2.20 10.53 1.92
N SER A 119 2.58 11.31 2.94
CA SER A 119 3.14 12.65 2.72
C SER A 119 4.48 12.58 1.96
N PRO A 120 4.71 13.47 0.97
CA PRO A 120 5.85 13.38 0.05
C PRO A 120 7.21 13.37 0.76
N GLU A 121 7.30 14.01 1.92
CA GLU A 121 8.50 14.02 2.77
C GLU A 121 8.97 12.62 3.18
N ARG A 122 8.09 11.62 3.20
CA ARG A 122 8.44 10.22 3.50
C ARG A 122 8.53 9.31 2.27
N ARG A 123 8.00 9.72 1.12
CA ARG A 123 8.16 8.97 -0.13
C ARG A 123 9.56 9.09 -0.73
N GLY A 124 10.39 10.02 -0.24
CA GLY A 124 11.79 10.17 -0.64
C GLY A 124 12.78 9.22 0.06
N ALA A 125 12.32 8.38 1.00
CA ALA A 125 13.16 7.41 1.70
C ALA A 125 12.90 5.98 1.19
N GLU A 126 12.97 5.77 -0.12
CA GLU A 126 13.15 4.42 -0.66
C GLU A 126 14.61 4.03 -0.40
N PRO A 127 14.91 2.93 0.34
CA PRO A 127 16.26 2.43 0.42
C PRO A 127 16.67 2.03 -1.00
N LEU A 128 17.73 2.69 -1.48
CA LEU A 128 18.39 2.46 -2.76
C LEU A 128 18.22 1.00 -3.22
N ARG A 129 17.44 0.80 -4.29
CA ARG A 129 17.49 -0.42 -5.10
C ARG A 129 18.96 -0.75 -5.33
N GLY A 130 19.41 -1.90 -4.82
CA GLY A 130 20.75 -2.40 -5.04
C GLY A 130 21.06 -2.52 -6.53
N PRO A 131 22.36 -2.50 -6.92
CA PRO A 131 22.74 -2.49 -8.31
C PRO A 131 22.33 -3.80 -8.98
N ARG A 132 21.77 -3.70 -10.19
CA ARG A 132 21.81 -4.78 -11.19
C ARG A 132 23.23 -4.89 -11.74
#